data_AF-A0AAD8YVI6-F1
#
_entry.id   AF-A0AAD8YVI6-F1
#
_cell.length_a   1.000
_cell.length_b   1.000
_cell.length_c   1.000
_cell.angle_alpha   90.00
_cell.angle_beta   90.00
_cell.angle_gamma   90.00
#
_symmetry.space_group_name_H-M   'P 1'
#
loop_
_entity.id
_entity.type
_entity.pdbx_description
1 polymer ?
#
loop_
_entity_poly.entity_id
_entity_poly.type
_entity_poly.pdbx_seq_one_letter_code
_entity_poly.pdbx_strand_id
1 'polypeptide(L)'
;MAESGTRENVLITEIMDPYERAVKYMESHNILQIFEEIIENLAYDRPDDPLQFMLEKVQKMIRSRQESNKKTEKPEYVSQK
;
A
#
# COMPACT_ATOMS: atom_id res chain seq x y z
N MET A 1 -2.88 23.43 -31.81
CA MET A 1 -1.76 22.86 -31.02
C MET A 1 -2.08 23.12 -29.56
N ALA A 2 -2.44 22.06 -28.84
CA ALA A 2 -2.89 22.12 -27.46
C ALA A 2 -1.70 21.88 -26.53
N GLU A 3 -1.27 22.90 -25.82
CA GLU A 3 -0.44 22.77 -24.62
C GLU A 3 -1.14 23.54 -23.50
N SER A 4 -2.15 22.90 -22.88
CA SER A 4 -2.84 23.46 -21.71
C SER A 4 -3.05 22.42 -20.61
N GLY A 5 -2.14 21.44 -20.49
CA GLY A 5 -2.30 20.29 -19.59
C GLY A 5 -1.31 20.20 -18.43
N THR A 6 -0.30 21.06 -18.35
CA THR A 6 0.88 20.82 -17.48
C THR A 6 1.12 21.85 -16.39
N ARG A 7 0.38 22.97 -16.35
CA ARG A 7 0.59 24.02 -15.31
C ARG A 7 -0.34 23.91 -14.10
N GLU A 8 -1.58 23.46 -14.26
CA GLU A 8 -2.50 23.32 -13.13
C GLU A 8 -2.14 22.14 -12.21
N ASN A 9 -1.70 21.01 -12.78
CA ASN A 9 -1.38 19.82 -11.97
C ASN A 9 -0.15 19.99 -11.07
N VAL A 10 0.78 20.89 -11.41
CA VAL A 10 1.98 21.15 -10.59
C VAL A 10 1.62 22.02 -9.37
N LEU A 11 0.75 23.02 -9.56
CA LEU A 11 0.36 23.95 -8.49
C LEU A 11 -0.51 23.29 -7.42
N ILE A 12 -1.36 22.33 -7.78
CA ILE A 12 -2.23 21.63 -6.81
C ILE A 12 -1.39 20.82 -5.79
N THR A 13 -0.22 20.32 -6.18
CA THR A 13 0.64 19.52 -5.29
C THR A 13 1.41 20.35 -4.25
N GLU A 14 1.64 21.65 -4.49
CA GLU A 14 2.32 22.54 -3.55
C GLU A 14 1.35 23.27 -2.61
N ILE A 15 0.06 23.39 -2.96
CA ILE A 15 -0.96 24.12 -2.17
C ILE A 15 -1.62 23.24 -1.11
N MET A 16 -1.58 21.91 -1.27
CA MET A 16 -2.21 21.00 -0.31
C MET A 16 -1.45 20.99 1.01
N ASP A 17 -2.17 21.25 2.09
CA ASP A 17 -1.61 21.28 3.44
C ASP A 17 -0.86 19.96 3.75
N PRO A 18 0.35 20.01 4.35
CA PRO A 18 1.15 18.82 4.61
C PRO A 18 0.41 17.73 5.41
N TYR A 19 -0.49 18.11 6.31
CA TYR A 19 -1.31 17.17 7.07
C TYR A 19 -2.37 16.52 6.19
N GLU A 20 -3.08 17.29 5.36
CA GLU A 20 -4.05 16.73 4.41
C GLU A 20 -3.38 15.73 3.44
N ARG A 21 -2.15 16.04 2.98
CA ARG A 21 -1.36 15.13 2.14
C ARG A 21 -1.04 13.83 2.86
N ALA A 22 -0.66 13.91 4.14
CA ALA A 22 -0.36 12.73 4.95
C ALA A 22 -1.61 11.87 5.17
N VAL A 23 -2.75 12.49 5.50
CA VAL A 23 -4.03 11.79 5.71
C VAL A 23 -4.45 11.04 4.44
N LYS A 24 -4.45 11.71 3.28
CA LYS A 24 -4.79 11.07 1.99
C LYS A 24 -3.90 9.86 1.69
N TYR A 25 -2.61 9.96 1.97
CA TYR A 25 -1.69 8.84 1.80
C TYR A 25 -1.99 7.69 2.76
N MET A 26 -2.30 8.00 4.03
CA MET A 26 -2.67 7.00 5.02
C MET A 26 -3.94 6.24 4.63
N GLU A 27 -4.95 6.96 4.14
CA GLU A 27 -6.22 6.39 3.70
C GLU A 27 -6.04 5.52 2.44
N SER A 28 -5.39 6.04 1.39
CA SER A 28 -5.27 5.36 0.10
C SER A 28 -4.41 4.10 0.17
N HIS A 29 -3.50 4.01 1.13
CA HIS A 29 -2.63 2.85 1.36
C HIS A 29 -3.06 1.99 2.55
N ASN A 30 -4.20 2.29 3.19
CA ASN A 30 -4.71 1.56 4.35
C ASN A 30 -3.65 1.43 5.48
N ILE A 31 -2.92 2.52 5.73
CA ILE A 31 -1.76 2.51 6.63
C ILE A 31 -2.19 2.19 8.06
N LEU A 32 -3.33 2.71 8.51
CA LEU A 32 -3.85 2.43 9.84
C LEU A 32 -4.14 0.94 10.03
N GLN A 33 -4.79 0.29 9.06
CA GLN A 33 -5.08 -1.15 9.14
C GLN A 33 -3.81 -2.00 9.15
N ILE A 34 -2.78 -1.59 8.40
CA ILE A 34 -1.46 -2.26 8.45
C ILE A 34 -0.87 -2.16 9.86
N PHE A 35 -0.89 -0.98 10.47
CA PHE A 35 -0.36 -0.79 11.82
C PHE A 35 -1.18 -1.53 12.89
N GLU A 36 -2.51 -1.49 12.81
CA GLU A 36 -3.40 -2.20 13.73
C GLU A 36 -3.08 -3.70 13.74
N GLU A 37 -2.98 -4.33 12.57
CA GLU A 37 -2.62 -5.75 12.46
C GLU A 37 -1.24 -6.01 13.09
N ILE A 38 -0.23 -5.20 12.78
CA ILE A 38 1.13 -5.41 13.31
C ILE A 38 1.14 -5.27 14.83
N ILE A 39 0.52 -4.22 15.37
CA ILE A 39 0.50 -3.91 16.81
C ILE A 39 -0.29 -4.98 17.58
N GLU A 40 -1.42 -5.43 17.05
CA GLU A 40 -2.23 -6.50 17.66
C GLU A 40 -1.40 -7.78 17.80
N ASN A 41 -0.76 -8.23 16.71
CA ASN A 41 0.06 -9.44 16.74
C ASN A 41 1.28 -9.26 17.66
N LEU A 42 1.93 -8.09 17.65
CA LEU A 42 3.06 -7.79 18.52
C LEU A 42 2.68 -7.86 20.01
N ALA A 43 1.55 -7.25 20.38
CA ALA A 43 1.07 -7.21 21.77
C ALA A 43 0.55 -8.57 22.26
N TYR A 44 0.00 -9.37 21.35
CA TYR A 44 -0.47 -10.72 21.62
C TYR A 44 0.69 -11.71 21.78
N ASP A 45 1.59 -11.80 20.79
CA ASP A 45 2.67 -12.79 20.74
C ASP A 45 3.82 -12.45 21.69
N ARG A 46 4.03 -11.15 21.98
CA ARG A 46 5.10 -10.64 22.87
C ARG A 46 6.48 -11.27 22.59
N PRO A 47 7.00 -11.14 21.36
CA PRO A 47 8.28 -11.72 20.99
C PRO A 47 9.44 -11.08 21.78
N ASP A 48 10.50 -11.85 22.01
CA ASP A 48 11.72 -11.36 22.67
C ASP A 48 12.41 -10.26 21.87
N ASP A 49 12.30 -10.29 20.54
CA ASP A 49 12.76 -9.22 19.64
C ASP A 49 11.58 -8.61 18.86
N PRO A 50 11.00 -7.49 19.35
CA PRO A 50 9.86 -6.85 18.72
C PRO A 50 10.19 -6.21 17.37
N LEU A 51 11.42 -5.77 17.15
CA LEU A 51 11.81 -5.10 15.91
C LEU A 51 11.95 -6.13 14.78
N GLN A 52 12.60 -7.25 15.07
CA GLN A 52 12.72 -8.36 14.12
C GLN A 52 11.34 -8.92 13.74
N PHE A 53 10.45 -9.07 14.73
CA PHE A 53 9.07 -9.51 14.49
C PHE A 53 8.31 -8.58 13.53
N MET A 54 8.37 -7.26 13.77
CA MET A 54 7.71 -6.28 12.89
C MET A 54 8.24 -6.35 11.45
N LEU A 55 9.56 -6.49 11.28
CA LEU A 55 10.18 -6.65 9.97
C LEU A 55 9.63 -7.90 9.24
N GLU A 56 9.60 -9.04 9.91
CA GLU A 56 9.10 -10.30 9.35
C GLU A 56 7.61 -10.23 8.99
N LYS A 57 6.81 -9.58 9.84
CA LYS A 57 5.37 -9.35 9.61
C LYS A 57 5.16 -8.52 8.34
N VAL A 58 5.87 -7.40 8.17
CA VAL A 58 5.80 -6.56 6.96
C VAL A 58 6.24 -7.34 5.71
N GLN A 59 7.33 -8.10 5.79
CA GLN A 59 7.80 -8.94 4.67
C GLN A 59 6.76 -9.99 4.27
N LYS A 60 6.04 -10.59 5.23
CA LYS A 60 4.94 -11.53 4.97
C LYS A 60 3.79 -10.83 4.23
N MET A 61 3.38 -9.64 4.66
CA MET A 61 2.31 -8.88 4.02
C MET A 61 2.65 -8.52 2.56
N ILE A 62 3.91 -8.14 2.28
CA ILE A 62 4.38 -7.87 0.91
C ILE A 62 4.28 -9.11 0.03
N ARG A 63 4.75 -10.27 0.52
CA ARG A 63 4.66 -11.55 -0.22
C ARG A 63 3.22 -11.93 -0.55
N SER A 64 2.31 -11.82 0.42
CA SER A 64 0.88 -12.11 0.22
C SER A 64 0.27 -11.25 -0.89
N ARG A 65 0.61 -9.95 -0.96
CA ARG A 65 0.14 -9.05 -2.04
C ARG A 65 0.69 -9.43 -3.42
N GLN A 66 1.94 -9.89 -3.50
CA GLN A 66 2.51 -10.35 -4.76
C GLN A 66 1.85 -11.63 -5.25
N GLU A 67 1.50 -12.53 -4.34
CA GLU A 67 0.81 -13.78 -4.65
C GLU A 67 -0.64 -13.55 -5.09
N SER A 68 -1.36 -12.59 -4.48
CA SER A 68 -2.70 -12.21 -4.92
C SER A 68 -2.69 -11.60 -6.32
N ASN A 69 -1.70 -10.75 -6.63
CA ASN A 69 -1.62 -10.08 -7.92
C ASN A 69 -1.26 -11.05 -9.07
N LYS A 70 -0.41 -12.05 -8.81
CA LYS A 70 -0.07 -13.09 -9.79
C LYS A 70 -1.24 -14.00 -10.19
N LYS A 71 -2.28 -14.13 -9.35
CA LYS A 71 -3.46 -14.96 -9.66
C LYS A 71 -4.39 -14.30 -10.68
N THR A 72 -4.35 -12.99 -10.82
CA THR A 72 -5.21 -12.19 -11.71
C THR A 72 -4.66 -12.06 -13.14
N GLU A 73 -3.42 -12.52 -13.40
CA GLU A 73 -2.75 -12.39 -14.70
C GLU A 73 -2.81 -13.66 -15.58
N LYS A 74 -3.61 -14.68 -15.23
CA LYS A 74 -3.79 -15.83 -16.13
C LYS A 74 -4.77 -15.46 -17.24
N PRO A 75 -4.37 -15.46 -18.54
CA PRO A 75 -5.31 -15.24 -19.63
C PRO A 75 -6.31 -16.39 -19.68
N GLU A 76 -7.57 -16.00 -19.78
CA GLU A 76 -8.71 -16.85 -20.13
C GLU A 76 -8.34 -17.67 -21.37
N TYR A 77 -8.40 -18.99 -21.25
CA TYR A 77 -8.05 -19.90 -22.34
C TYR A 77 -8.84 -19.55 -23.59
N VAL A 78 -8.15 -19.17 -24.67
CA VAL A 78 -8.73 -19.15 -26.02
C VAL A 78 -9.05 -20.60 -26.37
N SER A 79 -10.32 -20.96 -26.24
CA SER A 79 -10.83 -22.25 -26.70
C SER A 79 -10.88 -22.22 -28.24
N GLN A 80 -9.78 -22.65 -28.86
CA GLN A 80 -9.82 -23.15 -30.22
C GLN A 80 -10.44 -24.55 -30.20
N LYS A 81 -11.57 -24.71 -30.90
CA LYS A 81 -11.85 -25.83 -31.81
C LYS A 81 -13.05 -25.49 -32.70
#